data_AF-A0A6P5CB80-F1
#
_entry.id   AF-A0A6P5CB80-F1
#
_cell.length_a   1.000
_cell.length_b   1.000
_cell.length_c   1.000
_cell.angle_alpha   90.00
_cell.angle_beta   90.00
_cell.angle_gamma   90.00
#
_symmetry.space_group_name_H-M   'P 1'
#
loop_
_entity.id
_entity.type
_entity.pdbx_description
1 polymer ?
#
loop_
_entity_poly.entity_id
_entity_poly.type
_entity_poly.pdbx_seq_one_letter_code
_entity_poly.pdbx_strand_id
1 'polypeptide(L)'
;METYLRMADLPYQNYFGGKLSAQGKMPWIEYNHEKVSGTEFIIDFLEEKLGVNLNKNLGPHERAISRAVTKMVEEHFYWTLAYCQWVDNLNETRKMLSLSGGGPFSNLLRWVVCHITKGIVKREMHGHGIGRFSEEEIYMLMEKDMRSLAGLLGNVPHLLFCIFYPFCMISKALLVSCFKALFWLISLLLHVGCSPTF
;
A
#
# COMPACT_ATOMS: atom_id res chain seq x y z
N MET A 1 0.79 -9.52 -0.89
CA MET A 1 1.52 -10.55 -0.11
C MET A 1 0.60 -11.62 0.44
N GLU A 2 -0.37 -11.30 1.30
CA GLU A 2 -1.28 -12.31 1.86
C GLU A 2 -1.97 -13.18 0.79
N THR A 3 -2.48 -12.56 -0.28
CA THR A 3 -3.05 -13.29 -1.42
C THR A 3 -2.07 -14.26 -2.06
N TYR A 4 -0.81 -13.86 -2.23
CA TYR A 4 0.24 -14.72 -2.79
C TYR A 4 0.47 -15.95 -1.92
N LEU A 5 0.61 -15.77 -0.60
CA LEU A 5 0.83 -16.87 0.35
C LEU A 5 -0.33 -17.86 0.34
N ARG A 6 -1.58 -17.36 0.28
CA ARG A 6 -2.78 -18.22 0.15
C ARG A 6 -2.81 -18.99 -1.16
N MET A 7 -2.49 -18.34 -2.29
CA MET A 7 -2.46 -18.99 -3.60
C MET A 7 -1.33 -20.03 -3.71
N ALA A 8 -0.23 -19.82 -2.99
CA ALA A 8 0.90 -20.74 -2.91
C ALA A 8 0.70 -21.83 -1.83
N ASP A 9 -0.43 -21.86 -1.14
CA ASP A 9 -0.74 -22.77 -0.03
C ASP A 9 0.33 -22.79 1.07
N LEU A 10 0.91 -21.61 1.35
CA LEU A 10 1.93 -21.45 2.38
C LEU A 10 1.30 -21.05 3.72
N PRO A 11 1.62 -21.71 4.84
CA PRO A 11 1.18 -21.27 6.16
C PRO A 11 1.88 -19.95 6.54
N TYR A 12 1.12 -19.01 7.11
CA TYR A 12 1.65 -17.72 7.53
C TYR A 12 0.90 -17.15 8.73
N GLN A 13 1.55 -16.24 9.46
CA GLN A 13 0.95 -15.49 10.55
C GLN A 13 1.03 -13.99 10.25
N ASN A 14 -0.12 -13.31 10.33
CA ASN A 14 -0.20 -11.86 10.15
C ASN A 14 0.12 -11.12 11.46
N TYR A 15 1.02 -10.15 11.39
CA TYR A 15 1.29 -9.21 12.46
C TYR A 15 0.94 -7.78 12.02
N PHE A 16 -0.14 -7.23 12.57
CA PHE A 16 -0.66 -5.90 12.20
C PHE A 16 -0.18 -4.76 13.13
N GLY A 17 1.03 -4.87 13.68
CA GLY A 17 1.57 -3.88 14.63
C GLY A 17 2.07 -2.58 13.99
N GLY A 18 1.96 -2.41 12.68
CA GLY A 18 2.46 -1.24 11.97
C GLY A 18 4.00 -1.10 11.98
N LYS A 19 4.73 -2.15 12.35
CA LYS A 19 6.18 -2.16 12.36
C LYS A 19 6.71 -2.21 10.93
N LEU A 20 7.54 -1.25 10.57
CA LEU A 20 8.24 -1.24 9.28
C LEU A 20 9.44 -2.19 9.29
N SER A 21 9.88 -2.61 8.10
CA SER A 21 11.18 -3.26 7.94
C SER A 21 12.33 -2.31 8.30
N ALA A 22 13.56 -2.83 8.36
CA ALA A 22 14.76 -2.01 8.53
C ALA A 22 14.89 -0.92 7.45
N GLN A 23 14.41 -1.22 6.23
CA GLN A 23 14.36 -0.30 5.09
C GLN A 23 13.15 0.64 5.11
N GLY A 24 12.33 0.60 6.16
CA GLY A 24 11.13 1.44 6.25
C GLY A 24 9.99 0.99 5.34
N LYS A 25 10.02 -0.24 4.82
CA LYS A 25 9.03 -0.75 3.86
C LYS A 25 8.05 -1.74 4.49
N MET A 26 6.87 -1.81 3.91
CA MET A 26 5.91 -2.90 4.06
C MET A 26 5.40 -3.32 2.68
N PRO A 27 4.98 -4.58 2.48
CA PRO A 27 5.09 -5.67 3.45
C PRO A 27 6.55 -6.13 3.66
N TRP A 28 6.79 -6.80 4.79
CA TRP A 28 8.02 -7.56 5.07
C TRP A 28 7.64 -8.85 5.79
N ILE A 29 8.49 -9.87 5.67
CA ILE A 29 8.32 -11.17 6.32
C ILE A 29 9.52 -11.50 7.18
N GLU A 30 9.31 -12.40 8.14
CA GLU A 30 10.37 -13.09 8.86
C GLU A 30 10.22 -14.59 8.61
N TYR A 31 11.28 -15.24 8.14
CA TYR A 31 11.33 -16.66 7.89
C TYR A 31 12.64 -17.21 8.46
N ASN A 32 12.57 -18.15 9.43
CA ASN A 32 13.75 -18.70 10.11
C ASN A 32 14.74 -17.61 10.59
N HIS A 33 14.21 -16.55 11.22
CA HIS A 33 14.96 -15.37 11.70
C HIS A 33 15.55 -14.46 10.61
N GLU A 34 15.40 -14.80 9.33
CA GLU A 34 15.77 -13.94 8.21
C GLU A 34 14.61 -13.00 7.86
N LYS A 35 14.92 -11.70 7.69
CA LYS A 35 13.93 -10.67 7.39
C LYS A 35 14.08 -10.15 5.97
N VAL A 36 13.00 -10.23 5.21
CA VAL A 36 12.98 -9.81 3.80
C VAL A 36 11.86 -8.78 3.62
N SER A 37 12.13 -7.69 2.89
CA SER A 37 11.18 -6.60 2.69
C SER A 37 11.01 -6.22 1.23
N GLY A 38 9.79 -5.79 0.87
CA GLY A 38 9.41 -5.48 -0.50
C GLY A 38 8.83 -6.70 -1.22
N THR A 39 7.64 -6.56 -1.80
CA THR A 39 6.86 -7.68 -2.35
C THR A 39 7.63 -8.50 -3.39
N GLU A 40 8.33 -7.84 -4.32
CA GLU A 40 9.12 -8.53 -5.38
C GLU A 40 10.20 -9.43 -4.75
N PHE A 41 11.04 -8.87 -3.88
CA PHE A 41 12.10 -9.63 -3.20
C PHE A 41 11.58 -10.72 -2.28
N ILE A 42 10.43 -10.50 -1.63
CA ILE A 42 9.81 -11.52 -0.80
C ILE A 42 9.34 -12.70 -1.66
N ILE A 43 8.73 -12.43 -2.82
CA ILE A 43 8.31 -13.48 -3.74
C ILE A 43 9.53 -14.26 -4.20
N ASP A 44 10.57 -13.59 -4.71
CA ASP A 44 11.81 -14.23 -5.18
C ASP A 44 12.44 -15.11 -4.09
N PHE A 45 12.51 -14.59 -2.85
CA PHE A 45 13.01 -15.34 -1.69
C PHE A 45 12.21 -16.61 -1.41
N LEU A 46 10.88 -16.55 -1.49
CA LEU A 46 10.03 -17.72 -1.26
C LEU A 46 10.13 -18.73 -2.42
N GLU A 47 10.25 -18.26 -3.67
CA GLU A 47 10.48 -19.14 -4.80
C GLU A 47 11.80 -19.90 -4.63
N GLU A 48 12.86 -19.22 -4.22
CA GLU A 48 14.19 -19.81 -3.99
C GLU A 48 14.19 -20.79 -2.81
N LYS A 49 13.63 -20.40 -1.65
CA LYS A 49 13.70 -21.20 -0.43
C LYS A 49 12.72 -22.36 -0.38
N LEU A 50 11.54 -22.20 -0.98
CA LEU A 50 10.42 -23.14 -0.84
C LEU A 50 9.98 -23.77 -2.17
N GLY A 51 10.55 -23.33 -3.30
CA GLY A 51 10.21 -23.86 -4.62
C GLY A 51 8.79 -23.49 -5.10
N VAL A 52 8.13 -22.54 -4.44
CA VAL A 52 6.78 -22.11 -4.80
C VAL A 52 6.82 -21.04 -5.90
N ASN A 53 6.50 -21.43 -7.13
CA ASN A 53 6.44 -20.49 -8.26
C ASN A 53 5.04 -20.49 -8.89
N LEU A 54 4.25 -19.45 -8.59
CA LEU A 54 2.89 -19.29 -9.16
C LEU A 54 2.92 -19.01 -10.67
N ASN A 55 4.05 -18.51 -11.18
CA ASN A 55 4.24 -18.14 -12.57
C ASN A 55 4.89 -19.26 -13.40
N LYS A 56 5.12 -20.45 -12.84
CA LYS A 56 5.91 -21.53 -13.47
C LYS A 56 5.44 -21.91 -14.89
N ASN A 57 4.15 -21.79 -15.15
CA ASN A 57 3.54 -22.14 -16.43
C ASN A 57 3.51 -20.98 -17.44
N LEU A 58 3.94 -19.76 -17.04
CA LEU A 58 3.94 -18.60 -17.93
C LEU A 58 5.15 -18.62 -18.85
N GLY A 59 4.90 -18.47 -20.14
CA GLY A 59 5.92 -18.25 -21.16
C GLY A 59 6.58 -16.87 -21.06
N PRO A 60 7.72 -16.64 -21.75
CA PRO A 60 8.46 -15.38 -21.67
C PRO A 60 7.61 -14.14 -22.00
N HIS A 61 6.72 -14.25 -22.99
CA HIS A 61 5.81 -13.16 -23.39
C HIS A 61 4.77 -12.85 -22.30
N GLU A 62 4.16 -13.87 -21.70
CA GLU A 62 3.15 -13.70 -20.64
C GLU A 62 3.78 -13.11 -19.37
N ARG A 63 5.01 -13.50 -19.05
CA ARG A 63 5.78 -12.90 -17.95
C ARG A 63 6.08 -11.42 -18.21
N ALA A 64 6.43 -11.05 -19.43
CA ALA A 64 6.64 -9.66 -19.80
C ALA A 64 5.34 -8.84 -19.67
N ILE A 65 4.20 -9.38 -20.12
CA ILE A 65 2.89 -8.75 -19.94
C ILE A 65 2.57 -8.61 -18.45
N SER A 66 2.70 -9.68 -17.66
CA SER A 66 2.46 -9.64 -16.22
C SER A 66 3.30 -8.56 -15.55
N ARG A 67 4.58 -8.43 -15.93
CA ARG A 67 5.47 -7.40 -15.39
C ARG A 67 4.98 -5.99 -15.71
N ALA A 68 4.61 -5.75 -16.97
CA ALA A 68 4.11 -4.46 -17.43
C ALA A 68 2.79 -4.08 -16.72
N VAL A 69 1.87 -5.03 -16.58
CA VAL A 69 0.59 -4.82 -15.88
C VAL A 69 0.82 -4.51 -14.40
N THR A 70 1.67 -5.30 -13.72
CA THR A 70 2.02 -5.03 -12.32
C THR A 70 2.58 -3.62 -12.15
N LYS A 71 3.50 -3.19 -13.02
CA LYS A 71 4.07 -1.84 -12.92
C LYS A 71 3.11 -0.72 -13.26
N MET A 72 2.22 -0.89 -14.22
CA MET A 72 1.16 0.08 -14.48
C MET A 72 0.24 0.23 -13.26
N VAL A 73 -0.12 -0.89 -12.62
CA VAL A 73 -0.98 -0.87 -11.42
C VAL A 73 -0.27 -0.23 -10.22
N GLU A 74 0.97 -0.64 -9.94
CA GLU A 74 1.72 -0.19 -8.76
C GLU A 74 2.24 1.24 -8.86
N GLU A 75 2.65 1.67 -10.05
CA GLU A 75 3.37 2.95 -10.23
C GLU A 75 2.54 4.02 -10.95
N HIS A 76 1.41 3.70 -11.57
CA HIS A 76 0.55 4.70 -12.22
C HIS A 76 -0.84 4.73 -11.59
N PHE A 77 -1.58 3.62 -11.69
CA PHE A 77 -2.96 3.54 -11.22
C PHE A 77 -3.08 3.77 -9.71
N TYR A 78 -2.16 3.21 -8.93
CA TYR A 78 -2.10 3.37 -7.48
C TYR A 78 -2.14 4.84 -7.03
N TRP A 79 -1.43 5.75 -7.68
CA TRP A 79 -1.40 7.16 -7.28
C TRP A 79 -2.73 7.87 -7.51
N THR A 80 -3.44 7.52 -8.59
CA THR A 80 -4.77 8.05 -8.85
C THR A 80 -5.80 7.53 -7.84
N LEU A 81 -5.68 6.27 -7.42
CA LEU A 81 -6.48 5.71 -6.32
C LEU A 81 -6.14 6.38 -4.98
N ALA A 82 -4.86 6.60 -4.70
CA ALA A 82 -4.42 7.28 -3.48
C ALA A 82 -4.96 8.71 -3.40
N TYR A 83 -5.05 9.42 -4.53
CA TYR A 83 -5.72 10.71 -4.61
C TYR A 83 -7.20 10.61 -4.25
N CYS A 84 -7.94 9.72 -4.94
CA CYS A 84 -9.36 9.51 -4.71
C CYS A 84 -9.64 9.21 -3.23
N GLN A 85 -8.84 8.35 -2.60
CA GLN A 85 -9.00 7.95 -1.21
C GLN A 85 -8.58 9.03 -0.20
N TRP A 86 -7.37 9.58 -0.33
CA TRP A 86 -6.75 10.40 0.71
C TRP A 86 -6.81 11.90 0.46
N VAL A 87 -7.21 12.34 -0.73
CA VAL A 87 -7.29 13.75 -1.08
C VAL A 87 -8.74 14.17 -1.26
N ASP A 88 -9.46 13.50 -2.14
CA ASP A 88 -10.84 13.85 -2.49
C ASP A 88 -11.85 13.30 -1.47
N ASN A 89 -11.88 11.98 -1.26
CA ASN A 89 -12.82 11.30 -0.36
C ASN A 89 -12.31 11.16 1.08
N LEU A 90 -11.64 12.19 1.61
CA LEU A 90 -10.99 12.13 2.93
C LEU A 90 -11.99 11.86 4.07
N ASN A 91 -13.22 12.37 3.95
CA ASN A 91 -14.25 12.21 4.97
C ASN A 91 -14.70 10.75 5.09
N GLU A 92 -14.83 10.06 3.97
CA GLU A 92 -15.22 8.67 3.82
C GLU A 92 -14.08 7.79 4.33
N THR A 93 -12.84 8.07 3.92
CA THR A 93 -11.64 7.40 4.42
C THR A 93 -11.51 7.52 5.94
N ARG A 94 -11.80 8.69 6.50
CA ARG A 94 -11.85 8.89 7.96
C ARG A 94 -12.92 8.02 8.63
N LYS A 95 -14.09 7.78 8.02
CA LYS A 95 -15.10 6.90 8.63
C LYS A 95 -14.60 5.45 8.67
N MET A 96 -13.90 5.00 7.63
CA MET A 96 -13.36 3.64 7.51
C MET A 96 -12.14 3.37 8.41
N LEU A 97 -11.44 4.42 8.86
CA LEU A 97 -10.26 4.27 9.72
C LEU A 97 -10.64 3.80 11.13
N SER A 98 -10.48 2.50 11.38
CA SER A 98 -10.59 1.90 12.71
C SER A 98 -9.32 2.17 13.52
N LEU A 99 -9.20 3.37 14.10
CA LEU A 99 -8.20 3.60 15.14
C LEU A 99 -8.67 2.90 16.41
N SER A 100 -8.08 1.73 16.68
CA SER A 100 -8.30 0.93 17.88
C SER A 100 -8.06 1.80 19.12
N GLY A 101 -9.14 2.09 19.86
CA GLY A 101 -9.00 2.81 21.12
C GLY A 101 -10.29 3.27 21.77
N GLY A 102 -11.35 3.59 21.00
CA GLY A 102 -12.66 4.00 21.54
C GLY A 102 -12.68 5.18 22.53
N GLY A 103 -11.50 5.76 22.82
CA GLY A 103 -11.31 6.74 23.86
C GLY A 103 -11.79 8.14 23.43
N PRO A 104 -11.87 9.08 24.38
CA PRO A 104 -12.43 10.41 24.17
C PRO A 104 -11.73 11.22 23.08
N PHE A 105 -10.46 10.90 22.77
CA PHE A 105 -9.66 11.58 21.75
C PHE A 105 -9.59 10.86 20.40
N SER A 106 -10.27 9.72 20.24
CA SER A 106 -10.18 8.87 19.05
C SER A 106 -10.61 9.59 17.76
N ASN A 107 -11.64 10.45 17.83
CA ASN A 107 -12.12 11.23 16.69
C ASN A 107 -11.13 12.32 16.27
N LEU A 108 -10.56 13.04 17.24
CA LEU A 108 -9.55 14.06 16.99
C LEU A 108 -8.29 13.43 16.39
N LEU A 109 -7.82 12.32 16.97
CA LEU A 109 -6.66 11.58 16.45
C LEU A 109 -6.89 11.13 15.01
N ARG A 110 -8.09 10.63 14.70
CA ARG A 110 -8.45 10.22 13.34
C ARG A 110 -8.42 11.39 12.36
N TRP A 111 -8.97 12.53 12.77
CA TRP A 111 -8.94 13.75 11.97
C TRP A 111 -7.49 14.20 11.69
N VAL A 112 -6.63 14.22 12.71
CA VAL A 112 -5.22 14.60 12.59
C VAL A 112 -4.47 13.65 11.65
N VAL A 113 -4.60 12.33 11.85
CA VAL A 113 -3.97 11.31 11.01
C VAL A 113 -4.40 11.46 9.55
N CYS A 114 -5.70 11.63 9.29
CA CYS A 114 -6.22 11.86 7.95
C CYS A 114 -5.60 13.08 7.26
N HIS A 115 -5.54 14.23 7.95
CA HIS A 115 -5.04 15.47 7.34
C HIS A 115 -3.53 15.43 7.09
N ILE A 116 -2.76 14.83 7.99
CA ILE A 116 -1.33 14.58 7.77
C ILE A 116 -1.13 13.64 6.58
N THR A 117 -1.92 12.56 6.50
CA THR A 117 -1.85 11.60 5.39
C THR A 117 -2.17 12.26 4.06
N LYS A 118 -3.22 13.09 4.00
CA LYS A 118 -3.55 13.90 2.81
C LYS A 118 -2.36 14.75 2.35
N GLY A 119 -1.70 15.44 3.29
CA GLY A 119 -0.52 16.26 2.98
C GLY A 119 0.65 15.45 2.41
N ILE A 120 0.94 14.29 3.01
CA ILE A 120 1.99 13.39 2.55
C ILE A 120 1.66 12.85 1.16
N VAL A 121 0.44 12.36 0.93
CA VAL A 121 0.01 11.87 -0.40
C VAL A 121 0.20 12.93 -1.46
N LYS A 122 -0.28 14.17 -1.24
CA LYS A 122 -0.11 15.26 -2.20
C LYS A 122 1.37 15.54 -2.50
N ARG A 123 2.24 15.53 -1.49
CA ARG A 123 3.68 15.74 -1.66
C ARG A 123 4.32 14.62 -2.50
N GLU A 124 4.11 13.36 -2.13
CA GLU A 124 4.69 12.22 -2.84
C GLU A 124 4.17 12.13 -4.28
N MET A 125 2.87 12.36 -4.48
CA MET A 125 2.27 12.45 -5.81
C MET A 125 2.88 13.56 -6.66
N HIS A 126 3.19 14.71 -6.07
CA HIS A 126 3.83 15.81 -6.79
C HIS A 126 5.28 15.43 -7.18
N GLY A 127 6.01 14.74 -6.31
CA GLY A 127 7.31 14.14 -6.62
C GLY A 127 7.24 13.14 -7.77
N HIS A 128 6.22 12.27 -7.76
CA HIS A 128 5.94 11.31 -8.82
C HIS A 128 5.57 11.98 -10.17
N GLY A 129 4.87 13.12 -10.12
CA GLY A 129 4.47 13.92 -11.28
C GLY A 129 2.99 13.88 -11.61
N ILE A 130 2.27 12.81 -11.23
CA ILE A 130 0.80 12.76 -11.35
C ILE A 130 0.15 13.88 -10.53
N GLY A 131 0.71 14.24 -9.38
CA GLY A 131 0.21 15.33 -8.53
C GLY A 131 0.42 16.74 -9.11
N ARG A 132 0.87 16.88 -10.36
CA ARG A 132 0.94 18.16 -11.10
C ARG A 132 -0.30 18.43 -11.94
N PHE A 133 -1.08 17.41 -12.23
CA PHE A 133 -2.29 17.51 -13.04
C PHE A 133 -3.48 18.05 -12.22
N SER A 134 -4.50 18.54 -12.93
CA SER A 134 -5.78 18.92 -12.33
C SER A 134 -6.52 17.69 -11.79
N GLU A 135 -7.54 17.92 -10.98
CA GLU A 135 -8.40 16.84 -10.48
C GLU A 135 -9.05 16.05 -11.61
N GLU A 136 -9.60 16.75 -12.61
CA GLU A 136 -10.24 16.16 -13.79
C GLU A 136 -9.23 15.32 -14.59
N GLU A 137 -8.01 15.82 -14.76
CA GLU A 137 -6.93 15.10 -15.41
C GLU A 137 -6.52 13.83 -14.65
N ILE A 138 -6.44 13.88 -13.32
CA ILE A 138 -6.16 12.70 -12.49
C ILE A 138 -7.25 11.64 -12.64
N TYR A 139 -8.53 12.05 -12.64
CA TYR A 139 -9.64 11.11 -12.84
C TYR A 139 -9.68 10.55 -14.27
N MET A 140 -9.32 11.34 -15.29
CA MET A 140 -9.15 10.83 -16.66
C MET A 140 -8.03 9.79 -16.75
N LEU A 141 -6.92 9.97 -16.04
CA LEU A 141 -5.84 8.97 -15.97
C LEU A 141 -6.32 7.69 -15.28
N MET A 142 -7.02 7.83 -14.14
CA MET A 142 -7.61 6.70 -13.41
C MET A 142 -8.54 5.87 -14.31
N GLU A 143 -9.42 6.53 -15.06
CA GLU A 143 -10.36 5.87 -15.97
C GLU A 143 -9.64 5.12 -17.11
N LYS A 144 -8.61 5.72 -17.70
CA LYS A 144 -7.80 5.08 -18.76
C LYS A 144 -7.13 3.80 -18.27
N ASP A 145 -6.58 3.81 -17.06
CA ASP A 145 -5.99 2.61 -16.45
C ASP A 145 -7.05 1.55 -16.19
N MET A 146 -8.20 1.92 -15.62
CA MET A 146 -9.32 1.00 -15.39
C MET A 146 -9.82 0.35 -16.67
N ARG A 147 -9.96 1.12 -17.76
CA ARG A 147 -10.35 0.59 -19.08
C ARG A 147 -9.30 -0.34 -19.65
N SER A 148 -8.02 -0.01 -19.49
CA SER A 148 -6.91 -0.86 -19.95
C SER A 148 -6.88 -2.19 -19.19
N LEU A 149 -7.07 -2.15 -17.86
CA LEU A 149 -7.23 -3.35 -17.03
C LEU A 149 -8.46 -4.16 -17.44
N ALA A 150 -9.61 -3.52 -17.64
CA ALA A 150 -10.81 -4.21 -18.10
C ALA A 150 -10.60 -4.90 -19.46
N GLY A 151 -9.90 -4.25 -20.39
CA GLY A 151 -9.52 -4.85 -21.68
C GLY A 151 -8.61 -6.07 -21.54
N LEU A 152 -7.65 -6.03 -20.62
CA LEU A 152 -6.74 -7.16 -20.35
C LEU A 152 -7.43 -8.33 -19.64
N LEU A 153 -8.43 -8.05 -18.81
CA LEU A 153 -9.16 -9.06 -18.02
C LEU A 153 -10.31 -9.71 -18.79
N GLY A 154 -10.81 -9.09 -19.86
CA GLY A 154 -11.98 -9.56 -20.60
C GLY A 154 -13.26 -9.60 -19.75
N ASN A 155 -14.25 -10.41 -20.16
CA ASN A 155 -15.53 -10.63 -19.46
C ASN A 155 -15.41 -11.53 -18.22
N VAL A 156 -14.37 -11.39 -17.39
CA VAL A 156 -14.17 -12.24 -16.19
C VAL A 156 -14.52 -11.45 -14.92
N PRO A 157 -15.73 -11.61 -14.35
CA PRO A 157 -16.23 -10.77 -13.26
C PRO A 157 -15.44 -10.90 -11.95
N HIS A 158 -14.72 -12.02 -11.76
CA HIS A 158 -14.04 -12.33 -10.50
C HIS A 158 -12.75 -11.53 -10.26
N LEU A 159 -12.07 -11.04 -11.30
CA LEU A 159 -10.82 -10.29 -11.13
C LEU A 159 -11.06 -8.83 -10.71
N LEU A 160 -12.21 -8.23 -11.06
CA LEU A 160 -12.58 -6.91 -10.54
C LEU A 160 -12.73 -6.93 -9.00
N PHE A 161 -13.31 -8.01 -8.45
CA PHE A 161 -13.48 -8.14 -7.00
C PHE A 161 -12.14 -8.40 -6.28
N CYS A 162 -11.24 -9.21 -6.88
CA CYS A 162 -9.92 -9.50 -6.32
C CYS A 162 -8.89 -8.36 -6.47
N ILE A 163 -9.09 -7.42 -7.40
CA ILE A 163 -8.26 -6.20 -7.46
C ILE A 163 -8.79 -5.17 -6.48
N PHE A 164 -10.13 -5.00 -6.36
CA PHE A 164 -10.71 -3.97 -5.48
C PHE A 164 -10.70 -4.32 -3.98
N TYR A 165 -10.82 -5.59 -3.57
CA TYR A 165 -10.87 -5.94 -2.14
C TYR A 165 -9.52 -5.88 -1.39
N PRO A 166 -8.37 -6.28 -1.97
CA PRO A 166 -7.07 -6.09 -1.33
C PRO A 166 -6.41 -4.74 -1.64
N PHE A 167 -6.83 -3.98 -2.67
CA PHE A 167 -6.33 -2.59 -2.84
C PHE A 167 -6.90 -1.63 -1.80
N CYS A 168 -8.08 -1.91 -1.24
CA CYS A 168 -8.60 -1.22 -0.06
C CYS A 168 -7.67 -1.38 1.18
N MET A 169 -6.79 -2.39 1.20
CA MET A 169 -5.80 -2.61 2.26
C MET A 169 -4.47 -1.85 2.10
N ILE A 170 -4.24 -1.13 0.98
CA ILE A 170 -3.07 -0.22 0.90
C ILE A 170 -3.20 0.97 1.89
N SER A 171 -4.37 1.10 2.52
CA SER A 171 -4.60 1.85 3.75
C SER A 171 -3.48 1.65 4.81
N LYS A 172 -2.91 0.45 4.98
CA LYS A 172 -1.94 0.20 6.06
C LYS A 172 -0.51 0.68 5.78
N ALA A 173 -0.04 0.65 4.53
CA ALA A 173 1.34 1.05 4.20
C ALA A 173 1.53 2.56 4.36
N LEU A 174 0.56 3.35 3.90
CA LEU A 174 0.63 4.80 4.01
C LEU A 174 0.32 5.32 5.42
N LEU A 175 -0.60 4.66 6.14
CA LEU A 175 -0.85 4.97 7.55
C LEU A 175 0.45 4.91 8.37
N VAL A 176 1.32 3.92 8.13
CA VAL A 176 2.55 3.77 8.92
C VAL A 176 3.60 4.84 8.59
N SER A 177 3.73 5.24 7.31
CA SER A 177 4.55 6.41 6.96
C SER A 177 4.01 7.70 7.62
N CYS A 178 2.69 7.82 7.74
CA CYS A 178 2.04 8.92 8.45
C CYS A 178 2.17 8.83 9.96
N PHE A 179 2.19 7.62 10.54
CA PHE A 179 2.48 7.41 11.95
C PHE A 179 3.91 7.82 12.27
N LYS A 180 4.91 7.55 11.42
CA LYS A 180 6.26 8.10 11.61
C LYS A 180 6.31 9.62 11.51
N ALA A 181 5.63 10.22 10.53
CA ALA A 181 5.58 11.68 10.42
C ALA A 181 4.88 12.32 11.64
N LEU A 182 3.79 11.71 12.13
CA LEU A 182 3.07 12.13 13.32
C LEU A 182 3.88 11.89 14.59
N PHE A 183 4.57 10.75 14.74
CA PHE A 183 5.46 10.49 15.88
C PHE A 183 6.66 11.42 15.86
N TRP A 184 7.23 11.71 14.69
CA TRP A 184 8.33 12.66 14.54
C TRP A 184 7.89 14.09 14.85
N LEU A 185 6.72 14.52 14.37
CA LEU A 185 6.09 15.80 14.74
C LEU A 185 5.75 15.88 16.23
N ILE A 186 5.20 14.83 16.82
CA ILE A 186 4.90 14.74 18.25
C ILE A 186 6.20 14.75 19.07
N SER A 187 7.25 14.03 18.65
CA SER A 187 8.57 14.07 19.30
C SER A 187 9.29 15.41 19.15
N LEU A 188 9.03 16.16 18.06
CA LEU A 188 9.49 17.53 17.87
C LEU A 188 8.74 18.50 18.80
N LEU A 189 7.43 18.29 18.96
CA LEU A 189 6.55 19.11 19.81
C LEU A 189 6.69 18.77 21.31
N LEU A 190 7.11 17.55 21.64
CA LEU A 190 7.32 17.05 23.00
C LEU A 190 8.81 17.06 23.42
N HIS A 191 9.69 17.77 22.71
CA HIS A 191 11.07 18.02 23.17
C HIS A 191 11.08 19.00 24.36
N VAL A 192 10.56 18.53 25.50
CA VAL A 192 11.25 18.64 26.77
C VAL A 192 12.22 17.47 26.78
N GLY A 193 13.52 17.77 26.75
CA GLY A 193 14.57 16.83 26.37
C GLY A 193 14.59 15.52 27.17
N CYS A 194 14.85 14.42 26.46
CA CYS A 194 15.52 13.28 27.05
C CYS A 194 16.28 12.53 25.94
N SER A 195 17.60 12.44 26.11
CA SER A 195 18.53 11.76 25.21
C SER A 195 18.19 10.27 25.04
N PRO A 196 18.52 9.65 23.89
CA PRO A 196 18.24 8.25 23.65
C PRO A 196 19.31 7.36 24.30
N THR A 197 18.88 6.42 25.12
CA THR A 197 19.66 5.21 25.44
C THR A 197 18.82 3.99 25.09
N PHE A 198 19.32 3.27 24.08
CA PHE A 198 19.08 1.89 23.60
C PHE A 198 17.65 1.41 23.32
#